data_AF-A0AAV3RGW5-F1
#
_entry.id   AF-A0AAV3RGW5-F1
#
_cell.length_a   1.000
_cell.length_b   1.000
_cell.length_c   1.000
_cell.angle_alpha   90.00
_cell.angle_beta   90.00
_cell.angle_gamma   90.00
#
_symmetry.space_group_name_H-M   'P 1'
#
loop_
_entity.id
_entity.type
_entity.pdbx_description
1 polymer ?
#
loop_
_entity_poly.entity_id
_entity_poly.type
_entity_poly.pdbx_seq_one_letter_code
_entity_poly.pdbx_strand_id
1 'polypeptide(L)'
;MAIPLNHLQTPIYNHEKQPKLTLFRNSRRLASGRRLNAVSGSGQQLIQSGVVCPILPENAASAMQSEGFILLDIRPEWETEKARVAGSLNVPLFIKDEDNSVITLLKKWVHFGYIGLWTGQNFTMINPEFLQQVEKEIPDKERKVLVACGEGLRSIMAVSKLHLGGYKNLGWLAGGFNRAADTDFPAVEGTEKLQYATIGGASYFFLKLLILFQAVGKKS
;
A
#
# COMPACT_ATOMS: atom_id res chain seq x y z
N MET A 1 28.42 28.40 -70.97
CA MET A 1 28.02 27.01 -70.63
C MET A 1 27.86 26.89 -69.13
N ALA A 2 26.64 26.63 -68.66
CA ALA A 2 26.28 25.83 -67.47
C ALA A 2 24.80 26.12 -67.12
N ILE A 3 23.98 25.08 -67.12
CA ILE A 3 22.51 25.03 -66.92
C ILE A 3 22.21 24.72 -65.43
N PRO A 4 21.02 25.09 -64.89
CA PRO A 4 20.74 25.30 -63.46
C PRO A 4 19.95 24.14 -62.80
N LEU A 5 19.55 24.28 -61.52
CA LEU A 5 18.51 23.44 -60.92
C LEU A 5 17.69 24.14 -59.81
N ASN A 6 16.38 23.88 -59.86
CA ASN A 6 15.23 24.51 -59.22
C ASN A 6 14.87 23.94 -57.83
N HIS A 7 14.07 24.67 -57.03
CA HIS A 7 12.76 24.24 -56.45
C HIS A 7 12.20 25.37 -55.53
N LEU A 8 11.19 26.14 -55.95
CA LEU A 8 9.71 25.96 -55.82
C LEU A 8 9.11 26.33 -54.44
N GLN A 9 8.38 27.45 -54.42
CA GLN A 9 7.45 27.97 -53.40
C GLN A 9 6.08 27.24 -53.46
N THR A 10 5.23 27.19 -52.43
CA THR A 10 4.15 28.15 -52.04
C THR A 10 3.17 27.44 -51.02
N PRO A 11 1.96 27.94 -50.58
CA PRO A 11 1.75 28.56 -49.26
C PRO A 11 0.45 28.16 -48.48
N ILE A 12 0.31 28.79 -47.30
CA ILE A 12 -0.81 29.09 -46.37
C ILE A 12 -2.29 28.79 -46.81
N TYR A 13 -3.12 28.29 -45.88
CA TYR A 13 -4.60 28.36 -45.92
C TYR A 13 -5.24 28.66 -44.55
N ASN A 14 -6.36 29.38 -44.57
CA ASN A 14 -7.01 30.13 -43.47
C ASN A 14 -8.16 29.40 -42.71
N HIS A 15 -8.42 29.96 -41.52
CA HIS A 15 -9.56 29.96 -40.57
C HIS A 15 -11.01 29.65 -41.04
N GLU A 16 -11.82 28.94 -40.22
CA GLU A 16 -13.18 29.30 -39.67
C GLU A 16 -13.90 28.09 -39.00
N LYS A 17 -14.20 28.14 -37.69
CA LYS A 17 -15.50 28.35 -36.97
C LYS A 17 -16.39 27.10 -36.70
N GLN A 18 -16.76 26.94 -35.41
CA GLN A 18 -17.69 25.96 -34.82
C GLN A 18 -19.18 26.30 -35.07
N PRO A 19 -20.09 25.34 -34.82
CA PRO A 19 -21.42 25.65 -34.27
C PRO A 19 -21.76 24.91 -32.96
N LYS A 20 -22.66 25.50 -32.16
CA LYS A 20 -23.13 25.10 -30.82
C LYS A 20 -24.57 24.53 -30.84
N LEU A 21 -24.80 23.57 -29.93
CA LEU A 21 -26.02 23.22 -29.15
C LEU A 21 -27.28 22.62 -29.84
N THR A 22 -27.81 21.53 -29.24
CA THR A 22 -29.18 21.48 -28.65
C THR A 22 -29.43 20.22 -27.81
N LEU A 23 -30.18 20.41 -26.72
CA LEU A 23 -30.66 19.43 -25.74
C LEU A 23 -31.77 18.54 -26.30
N PHE A 24 -31.72 17.23 -26.03
CA PHE A 24 -32.91 16.38 -26.01
C PHE A 24 -33.01 15.59 -24.70
N ARG A 25 -34.06 15.92 -23.95
CA ARG A 25 -34.54 15.32 -22.71
C ARG A 25 -35.43 14.14 -23.07
N ASN A 26 -35.15 12.95 -22.55
CA ASN A 26 -36.15 11.88 -22.51
C ASN A 26 -36.19 11.23 -21.13
N SER A 27 -37.27 11.51 -20.44
CA SER A 27 -37.72 10.91 -19.19
C SER A 27 -38.47 9.60 -19.46
N ARG A 28 -38.03 8.49 -18.86
CA ARG A 28 -38.92 7.39 -18.48
C ARG A 28 -38.50 6.81 -17.13
N ARG A 29 -39.47 6.80 -16.21
CA ARG A 29 -39.42 6.21 -14.87
C ARG A 29 -39.36 4.69 -14.99
N LEU A 30 -38.52 4.04 -14.17
CA LEU A 30 -38.73 2.65 -13.78
C LEU A 30 -38.33 2.45 -12.31
N ALA A 31 -39.34 2.08 -11.52
CA ALA A 31 -39.34 1.30 -10.28
C ALA A 31 -38.24 1.50 -9.21
N SER A 32 -38.67 2.09 -8.08
CA SER A 32 -38.33 1.74 -6.68
C SER A 32 -37.04 0.94 -6.46
N GLY A 33 -35.92 1.65 -6.39
CA GLY A 33 -34.64 1.08 -6.00
C GLY A 33 -34.55 0.88 -4.49
N ARG A 34 -34.52 -0.37 -4.04
CA ARG A 34 -33.65 -0.72 -2.92
C ARG A 34 -32.31 -1.10 -3.54
N ARG A 35 -31.50 -0.07 -3.87
CA ARG A 35 -30.10 -0.29 -4.25
C ARG A 35 -29.36 -0.71 -2.98
N LEU A 36 -29.29 -2.02 -2.75
CA LEU A 36 -28.17 -2.56 -2.02
C LEU A 36 -26.96 -2.35 -2.91
N ASN A 37 -26.30 -1.20 -2.75
CA ASN A 37 -24.96 -1.01 -3.29
C ASN A 37 -24.09 -1.98 -2.50
N ALA A 38 -23.86 -3.18 -3.04
CA ALA A 38 -22.72 -3.98 -2.63
C ALA A 38 -21.48 -3.15 -3.02
N VAL A 39 -20.96 -2.38 -2.07
CA VAL A 39 -19.74 -1.60 -2.23
C VAL A 39 -18.59 -2.60 -2.27
N SER A 40 -18.37 -3.21 -3.43
CA SER A 40 -17.08 -3.78 -3.79
C SER A 40 -16.18 -2.62 -4.23
N GLY A 41 -15.93 -1.70 -3.30
CA GLY A 41 -15.04 -0.56 -3.53
C GLY A 41 -13.60 -1.03 -3.39
N SER A 42 -12.73 -0.58 -4.30
CA SER A 42 -11.29 -0.69 -4.07
C SER A 42 -10.95 -0.08 -2.71
N GLY A 43 -9.95 -0.60 -1.99
CA GLY A 43 -9.61 -0.06 -0.66
C GLY A 43 -9.37 1.45 -0.65
N GLN A 44 -8.88 2.00 -1.76
CA GLN A 44 -8.74 3.45 -1.98
C GLN A 44 -10.08 4.17 -1.96
N GLN A 45 -11.11 3.62 -2.61
CA GLN A 45 -12.45 4.18 -2.60
C GLN A 45 -13.05 4.16 -1.19
N LEU A 46 -12.80 3.12 -0.40
CA LEU A 46 -13.26 3.04 1.00
C LEU A 46 -12.62 4.14 1.86
N ILE A 47 -11.34 4.45 1.65
CA ILE A 47 -10.65 5.55 2.33
C ILE A 47 -11.19 6.90 1.84
N GLN A 48 -11.33 7.10 0.53
CA GLN A 48 -11.81 8.35 -0.08
C GLN A 48 -13.26 8.67 0.29
N SER A 49 -14.10 7.65 0.44
CA SER A 49 -15.50 7.80 0.87
C SER A 49 -15.66 7.98 2.38
N GLY A 50 -14.58 7.85 3.16
CA GLY A 50 -14.62 7.98 4.62
C GLY A 50 -15.15 6.75 5.36
N VAL A 51 -15.41 5.64 4.66
CA VAL A 51 -15.78 4.36 5.29
C VAL A 51 -14.63 3.81 6.11
N VAL A 52 -13.39 4.04 5.65
CA VAL A 52 -12.16 3.66 6.36
C VAL A 52 -11.47 4.95 6.80
N CYS A 53 -11.17 5.05 8.09
CA CYS A 53 -10.52 6.24 8.65
C CYS A 53 -9.01 6.22 8.37
N PRO A 54 -8.43 7.21 7.67
CA PRO A 54 -6.98 7.34 7.56
C PRO A 54 -6.42 7.88 8.89
N ILE A 55 -5.48 7.13 9.49
CA ILE A 55 -4.80 7.52 10.73
C ILE A 55 -3.33 7.74 10.42
N LEU A 56 -2.81 8.94 10.75
CA LEU A 56 -1.38 9.24 10.62
C LEU A 56 -0.59 8.56 11.75
N PRO A 57 0.69 8.20 11.52
CA PRO A 57 1.54 7.61 12.56
C PRO A 57 1.56 8.39 13.88
N GLU A 58 1.67 9.72 13.82
CA GLU A 58 1.62 10.62 14.98
C GLU A 58 0.36 10.48 15.85
N ASN A 59 -0.76 10.03 15.26
CA ASN A 59 -2.04 9.84 15.94
C ASN A 59 -2.30 8.36 16.29
N ALA A 60 -1.42 7.44 15.89
CA ALA A 60 -1.64 6.01 16.03
C ALA A 60 -1.66 5.57 17.51
N ALA A 61 -0.77 6.11 18.35
CA ALA A 61 -0.77 5.83 19.78
C ALA A 61 -2.09 6.25 20.45
N SER A 62 -2.60 7.45 20.15
CA SER A 62 -3.88 7.95 20.66
C SER A 62 -5.05 7.09 20.19
N ALA A 63 -5.07 6.70 18.91
CA ALA A 63 -6.08 5.80 18.37
C ALA A 63 -6.08 4.44 19.09
N MET A 64 -4.91 3.88 19.36
CA MET A 64 -4.78 2.61 20.07
C MET A 64 -5.24 2.71 21.54
N GLN A 65 -4.76 3.72 22.27
CA GLN A 65 -4.97 3.82 23.72
C GLN A 65 -6.32 4.42 24.11
N SER A 66 -6.73 5.50 23.44
CA SER A 66 -7.93 6.26 23.81
C SER A 66 -9.16 5.81 23.03
N GLU A 67 -9.00 5.54 21.74
CA GLU A 67 -10.13 5.16 20.88
C GLU A 67 -10.38 3.65 20.83
N GLY A 68 -9.44 2.85 21.33
CA GLY A 68 -9.55 1.39 21.44
C GLY A 68 -9.25 0.64 20.14
N PHE A 69 -8.45 1.21 19.24
CA PHE A 69 -8.03 0.50 18.03
C PHE A 69 -7.06 -0.63 18.36
N ILE A 70 -7.35 -1.80 17.81
CA ILE A 70 -6.41 -2.93 17.78
C ILE A 70 -5.52 -2.75 16.54
N LEU A 71 -4.22 -2.67 16.75
CA LEU A 71 -3.25 -2.58 15.65
C LEU A 71 -3.03 -3.96 15.02
N LEU A 72 -3.40 -4.09 13.74
CA LEU A 72 -3.17 -5.26 12.91
C LEU A 72 -2.01 -4.99 11.94
N ASP A 73 -0.85 -5.56 12.25
CA ASP A 73 0.31 -5.55 11.36
C ASP A 73 0.18 -6.67 10.32
N ILE A 74 0.02 -6.29 9.06
CA ILE A 74 -0.13 -7.25 7.97
C ILE A 74 1.17 -7.54 7.21
N ARG A 75 2.31 -7.07 7.74
CA ARG A 75 3.62 -7.34 7.17
C ARG A 75 3.96 -8.83 7.32
N PRO A 76 4.78 -9.36 6.39
CA PRO A 76 5.34 -10.69 6.53
C PRO A 76 6.24 -10.81 7.76
N GLU A 77 6.41 -12.03 8.25
CA GLU A 77 7.15 -12.35 9.49
C GLU A 77 8.55 -11.73 9.51
N TRP A 78 9.33 -11.86 8.41
CA TRP A 78 10.70 -11.32 8.31
C TRP A 78 10.80 -9.78 8.39
N GLU A 79 9.70 -9.05 8.19
CA GLU A 79 9.65 -7.60 8.46
C GLU A 79 9.31 -7.33 9.93
N THR A 80 8.40 -8.11 10.51
CA THR A 80 7.99 -7.97 11.92
C THR A 80 9.05 -8.42 12.93
N GLU A 81 9.87 -9.41 12.56
CA GLU A 81 11.01 -9.88 13.35
C GLU A 81 12.08 -8.78 13.54
N LYS A 82 12.24 -7.92 12.53
CA LYS A 82 13.18 -6.79 12.61
C LYS A 82 12.68 -5.70 13.55
N ALA A 83 11.40 -5.34 13.42
CA ALA A 83 10.74 -4.37 14.29
C ALA A 83 9.22 -4.52 14.20
N ARG A 84 8.53 -4.51 15.34
CA ARG A 84 7.06 -4.51 15.46
C ARG A 84 6.62 -3.66 16.64
N VAL A 85 5.38 -3.16 16.61
CA VAL A 85 4.81 -2.43 17.74
C VAL A 85 4.45 -3.43 18.84
N ALA A 86 4.81 -3.15 20.08
CA ALA A 86 4.47 -4.02 21.20
C ALA A 86 2.95 -4.13 21.35
N GLY A 87 2.44 -5.36 21.54
CA GLY A 87 1.01 -5.62 21.63
C GLY A 87 0.23 -5.55 20.31
N SER A 88 0.87 -5.31 19.16
CA SER A 88 0.20 -5.45 17.86
C SER A 88 -0.04 -6.92 17.50
N LEU A 89 -1.17 -7.20 16.87
CA LEU A 89 -1.45 -8.50 16.26
C LEU A 89 -0.78 -8.57 14.89
N ASN A 90 -0.14 -9.70 14.58
CA ASN A 90 0.45 -9.92 13.25
C ASN A 90 -0.30 -11.01 12.51
N VAL A 91 -0.87 -10.65 11.36
CA VAL A 91 -1.45 -11.61 10.40
C VAL A 91 -0.97 -11.23 9.00
N PRO A 92 -0.01 -11.96 8.42
CA PRO A 92 0.64 -11.53 7.18
C PRO A 92 -0.31 -11.64 5.99
N LEU A 93 -0.42 -10.55 5.22
CA LEU A 93 -1.16 -10.56 3.95
C LEU A 93 -0.37 -11.27 2.84
N PHE A 94 0.95 -11.20 2.92
CA PHE A 94 1.87 -11.86 2.00
C PHE A 94 2.75 -12.83 2.77
N ILE A 95 2.85 -14.04 2.26
CA ILE A 95 3.67 -15.12 2.81
C ILE A 95 4.68 -15.58 1.75
N LYS A 96 5.70 -16.30 2.18
CA LYS A 96 6.69 -16.87 1.26
C LYS A 96 6.00 -17.86 0.32
N ASP A 97 6.33 -17.78 -0.96
CA ASP A 97 5.86 -18.76 -1.93
C ASP A 97 6.79 -19.99 -1.91
N GLU A 98 6.26 -21.12 -1.46
CA GLU A 98 6.98 -22.39 -1.34
C GLU A 98 6.86 -23.28 -2.59
N ASP A 99 6.19 -22.83 -3.66
CA ASP A 99 6.12 -23.60 -4.91
C ASP A 99 7.51 -23.76 -5.51
N ASN A 100 7.93 -25.01 -5.70
CA ASN A 100 9.22 -25.39 -6.24
C ASN A 100 9.12 -26.01 -7.64
N SER A 101 8.03 -25.75 -8.36
CA SER A 101 7.92 -26.12 -9.77
C SER A 101 9.07 -25.51 -10.60
N VAL A 102 9.47 -26.19 -11.69
CA VAL A 102 10.61 -25.78 -12.54
C VAL A 102 10.47 -24.35 -13.05
N ILE A 103 9.24 -23.96 -13.42
CA ILE A 103 8.92 -22.61 -13.89
C ILE A 103 9.05 -21.60 -12.73
N THR A 104 8.56 -21.94 -11.54
CA THR A 104 8.64 -21.07 -10.36
C THR A 104 10.08 -20.93 -9.87
N LEU A 105 10.91 -21.97 -9.97
CA LEU A 105 12.35 -21.89 -9.67
C LEU A 105 13.08 -20.93 -10.62
N LEU A 106 12.79 -21.00 -11.92
CA LEU A 106 13.33 -20.05 -12.89
C LEU A 106 12.91 -18.60 -12.56
N LYS A 107 11.62 -18.39 -12.24
CA LYS A 107 11.10 -17.08 -11.81
C LYS A 107 11.78 -16.59 -10.54
N LYS A 108 11.94 -17.44 -9.53
CA LYS A 108 12.64 -17.13 -8.27
C LYS A 108 14.09 -16.73 -8.52
N TRP A 109 14.78 -17.44 -9.43
CA TRP A 109 16.15 -17.12 -9.82
C TRP A 109 16.28 -15.72 -10.45
N VAL A 110 15.42 -15.42 -11.44
CA VAL A 110 15.39 -14.10 -12.08
C VAL A 110 15.04 -13.01 -11.08
N HIS A 111 14.00 -13.22 -10.26
CA HIS A 111 13.58 -12.27 -9.23
C HIS A 111 14.68 -12.00 -8.21
N PHE A 112 15.34 -13.06 -7.72
CA PHE A 112 16.41 -12.95 -6.73
C PHE A 112 17.64 -12.23 -7.31
N GLY A 113 18.06 -12.56 -8.54
CA GLY A 113 19.23 -11.93 -9.16
C GLY A 113 19.06 -10.45 -9.48
N TYR A 114 17.88 -10.03 -9.93
CA TYR A 114 17.66 -8.66 -10.42
C TYR A 114 17.24 -7.68 -9.33
N ILE A 115 16.29 -8.08 -8.47
CA ILE A 115 15.64 -7.17 -7.52
C ILE A 115 15.79 -7.69 -6.10
N GLY A 116 15.56 -8.99 -5.86
CA GLY A 116 15.54 -9.58 -4.53
C GLY A 116 16.86 -9.45 -3.77
N LEU A 117 18.02 -9.61 -4.43
CA LEU A 117 19.32 -9.43 -3.78
C LEU A 117 19.56 -7.98 -3.34
N TRP A 118 19.09 -7.01 -4.14
CA TRP A 118 19.25 -5.58 -3.86
C TRP A 118 18.27 -5.08 -2.82
N THR A 119 16.99 -5.40 -2.96
CA THR A 119 15.90 -4.88 -2.10
C THR A 119 15.60 -5.79 -0.91
N GLY A 120 16.08 -7.03 -0.93
CA GLY A 120 15.74 -8.06 0.05
C GLY A 120 14.32 -8.60 -0.09
N GLN A 121 13.64 -8.33 -1.22
CA GLN A 121 12.29 -8.81 -1.44
C GLN A 121 12.29 -10.31 -1.69
N ASN A 122 11.58 -11.03 -0.82
CA ASN A 122 11.29 -12.44 -1.02
C ASN A 122 10.27 -12.63 -2.15
N PHE A 123 10.30 -13.79 -2.79
CA PHE A 123 9.23 -14.19 -3.70
C PHE A 123 8.01 -14.60 -2.86
N THR A 124 6.95 -13.77 -2.90
CA THR A 124 5.79 -13.89 -2.02
C THR A 124 4.51 -14.17 -2.78
N MET A 125 3.58 -14.86 -2.13
CA MET A 125 2.20 -14.99 -2.56
C MET A 125 1.23 -14.36 -1.55
N ILE A 126 0.02 -14.06 -1.99
CA ILE A 126 -1.05 -13.61 -1.09
C ILE A 126 -1.46 -14.78 -0.20
N ASN A 127 -1.51 -14.54 1.13
CA ASN A 127 -1.96 -15.52 2.10
C ASN A 127 -3.44 -15.88 1.85
N PRO A 128 -3.78 -17.12 1.47
CA PRO A 128 -5.16 -17.53 1.23
C PRO A 128 -5.99 -17.55 2.52
N GLU A 129 -5.36 -17.86 3.65
CA GLU A 129 -5.99 -17.95 4.97
C GLU A 129 -6.02 -16.61 5.72
N PHE A 130 -5.63 -15.51 5.07
CA PHE A 130 -5.52 -14.20 5.70
C PHE A 130 -6.80 -13.81 6.48
N LEU A 131 -7.97 -13.91 5.84
CA LEU A 131 -9.22 -13.48 6.49
C LEU A 131 -9.58 -14.41 7.66
N GLN A 132 -9.41 -15.72 7.49
CA GLN A 132 -9.68 -16.71 8.54
C GLN A 132 -8.77 -16.49 9.76
N GLN A 133 -7.49 -16.20 9.54
CA GLN A 133 -6.53 -15.91 10.60
C GLN A 133 -6.90 -14.61 11.33
N VAL A 134 -7.30 -13.55 10.61
CA VAL A 134 -7.77 -12.31 11.27
C VAL A 134 -9.04 -12.56 12.07
N GLU A 135 -10.00 -13.33 11.55
CA GLU A 135 -11.23 -13.69 12.28
C GLU A 135 -10.95 -14.53 13.53
N LYS A 136 -9.90 -15.34 13.53
CA LYS A 136 -9.46 -16.09 14.72
C LYS A 136 -8.93 -15.15 15.81
N GLU A 137 -8.12 -14.16 15.44
CA GLU A 137 -7.52 -13.21 16.37
C GLU A 137 -8.50 -12.09 16.79
N ILE A 138 -9.40 -11.68 15.90
CA ILE A 138 -10.38 -10.60 16.09
C ILE A 138 -11.78 -11.10 15.67
N PRO A 139 -12.42 -11.98 16.44
CA PRO A 139 -13.72 -12.57 16.06
C PRO A 139 -14.86 -11.55 16.02
N ASP A 140 -14.75 -10.46 16.79
CA ASP A 140 -15.74 -9.39 16.84
C ASP A 140 -15.50 -8.36 15.73
N LYS A 141 -16.36 -8.41 14.69
CA LYS A 141 -16.29 -7.57 13.48
C LYS A 141 -16.67 -6.11 13.73
N GLU A 142 -17.21 -5.79 14.91
CA GLU A 142 -17.46 -4.42 15.35
C GLU A 142 -16.23 -3.78 16.01
N ARG A 143 -15.17 -4.55 16.30
CA ARG A 143 -13.94 -3.97 16.86
C ARG A 143 -13.29 -3.00 15.88
N LYS A 144 -12.71 -1.95 16.46
CA LYS A 144 -11.89 -0.98 15.74
C LYS A 144 -10.54 -1.61 15.42
N VAL A 145 -10.21 -1.75 14.14
CA VAL A 145 -8.97 -2.37 13.69
C VAL A 145 -8.18 -1.37 12.86
N LEU A 146 -6.98 -1.03 13.33
CA LEU A 146 -6.03 -0.17 12.60
C LEU A 146 -5.10 -1.07 11.80
N VAL A 147 -5.24 -1.05 10.48
CA VAL A 147 -4.46 -1.92 9.58
C VAL A 147 -3.20 -1.20 9.14
N ALA A 148 -2.04 -1.79 9.42
CA ALA A 148 -0.75 -1.21 9.12
C ALA A 148 0.12 -2.15 8.28
N CYS A 149 0.94 -1.56 7.41
CA CYS A 149 2.03 -2.25 6.73
C CYS A 149 3.24 -1.31 6.61
N GLY A 150 4.26 -1.69 5.85
CA GLY A 150 5.43 -0.86 5.59
C GLY A 150 5.13 0.56 5.08
N GLU A 151 4.57 0.66 3.86
CA GLU A 151 4.35 1.94 3.16
C GLU A 151 2.88 2.35 3.07
N GLY A 152 1.98 1.57 3.68
CA GLY A 152 0.53 1.79 3.59
C GLY A 152 -0.14 1.23 2.34
N LEU A 153 0.60 0.81 1.30
CA LEU A 153 -0.01 0.30 0.06
C LEU A 153 -0.64 -1.08 0.22
N ARG A 154 0.07 -2.02 0.86
CA ARG A 154 -0.45 -3.37 1.12
C ARG A 154 -1.67 -3.34 2.05
N SER A 155 -1.72 -2.39 2.99
CA SER A 155 -2.82 -2.29 3.95
C SER A 155 -4.10 -1.78 3.31
N ILE A 156 -4.05 -1.02 2.22
CA ILE A 156 -5.23 -0.68 1.41
C ILE A 156 -5.91 -1.96 0.87
N MET A 157 -5.13 -2.93 0.40
CA MET A 157 -5.66 -4.21 -0.07
C MET A 157 -6.25 -5.03 1.08
N ALA A 158 -5.57 -5.11 2.23
CA ALA A 158 -6.10 -5.79 3.41
C ALA A 158 -7.40 -5.17 3.92
N VAL A 159 -7.49 -3.84 3.98
CA VAL A 159 -8.69 -3.11 4.38
C VAL A 159 -9.88 -3.49 3.50
N SER A 160 -9.69 -3.56 2.17
CA SER A 160 -10.75 -4.00 1.25
C SER A 160 -11.18 -5.43 1.55
N LYS A 161 -10.24 -6.35 1.77
CA LYS A 161 -10.54 -7.74 2.16
C LYS A 161 -11.30 -7.83 3.49
N LEU A 162 -10.89 -7.08 4.51
CA LEU A 162 -11.54 -7.07 5.82
C LEU A 162 -12.94 -6.46 5.74
N HIS A 163 -13.11 -5.39 4.98
CA HIS A 163 -14.42 -4.77 4.77
C HIS A 163 -15.39 -5.74 4.08
N LEU A 164 -14.94 -6.43 3.03
CA LEU A 164 -15.70 -7.51 2.39
C LEU A 164 -15.98 -8.69 3.34
N GLY A 165 -15.05 -8.97 4.26
CA GLY A 165 -15.20 -9.91 5.35
C GLY A 165 -16.18 -9.45 6.45
N GLY A 166 -16.71 -8.24 6.37
CA GLY A 166 -17.74 -7.71 7.28
C GLY A 166 -17.21 -6.87 8.44
N TYR A 167 -15.92 -6.56 8.49
CA TYR A 167 -15.38 -5.62 9.47
C TYR A 167 -15.85 -4.20 9.17
N LYS A 168 -16.40 -3.53 10.19
CA LYS A 168 -17.07 -2.24 10.00
C LYS A 168 -16.20 -1.05 10.39
N ASN A 169 -15.43 -1.19 11.45
CA ASN A 169 -14.66 -0.09 12.03
C ASN A 169 -13.18 -0.22 11.68
N LEU A 170 -12.84 0.09 10.42
CA LEU A 170 -11.49 -0.03 9.89
C LEU A 170 -10.77 1.31 9.88
N GLY A 171 -9.56 1.31 10.43
CA GLY A 171 -8.56 2.36 10.28
C GLY A 171 -7.44 1.90 9.35
N TRP A 172 -6.82 2.84 8.65
CA TRP A 172 -5.68 2.60 7.78
C TRP A 172 -4.51 3.48 8.22
N LEU A 173 -3.36 2.88 8.52
CA LEU A 173 -2.16 3.65 8.87
C LEU A 173 -1.57 4.31 7.62
N ALA A 174 -1.77 5.62 7.50
CA ALA A 174 -1.49 6.39 6.30
C ALA A 174 0.01 6.49 6.01
N GLY A 175 0.45 5.80 4.96
CA GLY A 175 1.86 5.68 4.57
C GLY A 175 2.68 4.70 5.42
N GLY A 176 2.01 3.94 6.30
CA GLY A 176 2.59 2.82 7.03
C GLY A 176 3.69 3.16 8.03
N PHE A 177 4.39 2.13 8.49
CA PHE A 177 5.48 2.23 9.45
C PHE A 177 6.71 2.99 8.94
N ASN A 178 6.89 3.11 7.62
CA ASN A 178 7.99 3.86 7.02
C ASN A 178 7.92 5.37 7.32
N ARG A 179 6.73 5.87 7.70
CA ARG A 179 6.51 7.26 8.11
C ARG A 179 6.46 7.45 9.63
N ALA A 180 6.61 6.39 10.41
CA ALA A 180 6.56 6.47 11.85
C ALA A 180 7.86 7.04 12.41
N ALA A 181 7.73 8.01 13.31
CA ALA A 181 8.82 8.46 14.16
C ALA A 181 9.01 7.53 15.36
N ASP A 182 10.16 7.63 16.03
CA ASP A 182 10.49 6.83 17.22
C ASP A 182 9.51 7.06 18.40
N THR A 183 8.76 8.17 18.39
CA THR A 183 7.81 8.58 19.44
C THR A 183 6.34 8.27 19.11
N ASP A 184 6.04 7.83 17.89
CA ASP A 184 4.66 7.66 17.42
C ASP A 184 3.97 6.42 18.01
N PHE A 185 4.76 5.48 18.53
CA PHE A 185 4.30 4.26 19.16
C PHE A 185 4.89 4.11 20.57
N PRO A 186 4.12 3.58 21.53
CA PRO A 186 4.54 3.54 22.94
C PRO A 186 5.73 2.60 23.19
N ALA A 187 5.80 1.49 22.45
CA ALA A 187 6.88 0.53 22.55
C ALA A 187 7.04 -0.21 21.22
N VAL A 188 8.30 -0.43 20.84
CA VAL A 188 8.70 -1.17 19.63
C VAL A 188 9.62 -2.31 20.07
N GLU A 189 9.30 -3.51 19.61
CA GLU A 189 10.10 -4.72 19.82
C GLU A 189 10.91 -5.02 18.56
N GLY A 190 12.15 -5.47 18.72
CA GLY A 190 13.04 -5.84 17.61
C GLY A 190 14.41 -5.17 17.69
N THR A 191 15.28 -5.50 16.75
CA THR A 191 16.64 -4.94 16.68
C THR A 191 16.75 -3.68 15.84
N GLU A 192 15.72 -3.40 15.05
CA GLU A 192 15.70 -2.31 14.08
C GLU A 192 14.59 -1.28 14.39
N LYS A 193 14.62 -0.15 13.69
CA LYS A 193 13.54 0.82 13.74
C LYS A 193 12.40 0.40 12.80
N LEU A 194 11.16 0.71 13.18
CA LEU A 194 9.96 0.45 12.36
C LEU A 194 10.11 0.97 10.92
N GLN A 195 10.66 2.19 10.78
CA GLN A 195 10.89 2.84 9.49
C GLN A 195 11.85 2.10 8.54
N TYR A 196 12.69 1.21 9.07
CA TYR A 196 13.71 0.49 8.29
C TYR A 196 13.41 -1.00 8.16
N ALA A 197 12.39 -1.50 8.84
CA ALA A 197 12.06 -2.92 8.87
C ALA A 197 11.69 -3.49 7.48
N THR A 198 11.17 -2.66 6.58
CA THR A 198 10.86 -3.06 5.19
C THR A 198 12.09 -3.18 4.30
N ILE A 199 13.23 -2.62 4.71
CA ILE A 199 14.44 -2.56 3.91
C ILE A 199 15.23 -3.85 4.13
N GLY A 200 15.66 -4.48 3.03
CA GLY A 200 16.46 -5.71 3.06
C GLY A 200 17.54 -5.73 1.99
N GLY A 201 18.18 -6.89 1.85
CA GLY A 201 19.20 -7.14 0.84
C GLY A 201 20.41 -6.22 0.98
N ALA A 202 21.07 -5.94 -0.15
CA ALA A 202 22.20 -5.02 -0.20
C ALA A 202 21.82 -3.60 0.28
N SER A 203 20.59 -3.14 -0.01
CA SER A 203 20.10 -1.80 0.35
C SER A 203 20.16 -1.53 1.85
N TYR A 204 19.95 -2.56 2.67
CA TYR A 204 20.05 -2.44 4.13
C TYR A 204 21.48 -2.12 4.60
N PHE A 205 22.50 -2.71 3.98
CA PHE A 205 23.90 -2.40 4.30
C PHE A 205 24.27 -0.98 3.86
N PHE A 206 23.80 -0.55 2.68
CA PHE A 206 23.97 0.84 2.24
C PHE A 206 23.31 1.83 3.20
N LEU A 207 22.09 1.54 3.66
CA LEU A 207 21.42 2.37 4.66
C LEU A 207 22.23 2.48 5.96
N LYS A 208 22.73 1.36 6.49
CA LYS A 208 23.58 1.37 7.69
C LYS A 208 24.84 2.20 7.50
N LEU A 209 25.48 2.09 6.34
CA LEU A 209 26.66 2.88 6.00
C LEU A 209 26.34 4.39 5.93
N LEU A 210 25.21 4.76 5.32
CA LEU A 210 24.77 6.16 5.27
C LEU A 210 24.48 6.73 6.66
N ILE A 211 23.80 5.97 7.52
CA ILE A 211 23.53 6.38 8.90
C ILE A 211 24.84 6.57 9.68
N LEU A 212 25.82 5.68 9.49
CA LEU A 212 27.14 5.80 10.11
C LEU A 212 27.84 7.10 9.67
N PHE A 213 27.87 7.41 8.37
CA PHE A 213 28.47 8.64 7.87
C PHE A 213 27.77 9.90 8.38
N GLN A 214 26.45 9.91 8.47
CA GLN A 214 25.70 11.03 9.06
C GLN A 214 26.02 11.23 10.54
N ALA A 215 26.20 10.13 11.30
CA ALA A 215 26.57 10.19 12.70
C ALA A 215 27.99 10.73 12.92
N VAL A 216 28.93 10.42 12.01
CA VAL A 216 30.29 10.96 12.04
C VAL A 216 30.30 12.43 11.64
N GLY A 217 29.60 12.80 10.56
CA GLY A 217 29.55 14.18 10.06
C GLY A 217 28.88 15.17 11.00
N LYS A 218 27.94 14.73 11.85
CA LYS A 218 27.33 15.58 12.89
C LYS A 218 28.21 15.80 14.12
N LYS A 219 29.28 15.03 14.29
CA LYS A 219 30.21 15.14 15.43
C LYS A 219 31.45 15.99 15.14
N SER A 220 31.60 16.48 13.91
CA SER A 220 32.67 17.38 13.48
C SER A 220 32.14 18.78 13.21
#